data_AF-A0A7Y2YMW9-F1
#
_entry.id   AF-A0A7Y2YMW9-F1
#
_cell.length_a   1.000
_cell.length_b   1.000
_cell.length_c   1.000
_cell.angle_alpha   90.00
_cell.angle_beta   90.00
_cell.angle_gamma   90.00
#
_symmetry.space_group_name_H-M   'P 1'
#
loop_
_entity.id
_entity.type
_entity.pdbx_description
1 polymer ?
#
loop_
_entity_poly.entity_id
_entity_poly.type
_entity_poly.pdbx_seq_one_letter_code
_entity_poly.pdbx_strand_id
1 'polypeptide(L)'
;MKNILMIFISVLVVSITNAQDINDALRYSFDEIEGTARFKAMGGAFGALGGDLSAININPAGAAVFNSSQASLSLGVFNKDNTVGYFNGLSTASNSNVDLNQTGAAFVFRNYSSNSPWKKFVLSIAYDRFNDFDHDWVANGTNPNNSIGDYFLQYAQGQRLDEISAFPGETISEAYSEIGSFYGFGNQQAFLGYESFIIDPVDDTDENTVYTSNISGTNFNQRYVYASRGYNGKLAFNFA
;
A
#
# COMPACT_ATOMS: atom_id res chain seq x y z
N MET A 1 -28.18 5.50 26.66
CA MET A 1 -27.14 6.47 26.26
C MET A 1 -25.81 5.78 25.92
N LYS A 2 -25.20 5.01 26.84
CA LYS A 2 -23.93 4.29 26.59
C LYS A 2 -23.96 3.37 25.35
N ASN A 3 -25.08 2.68 25.11
CA ASN A 3 -25.22 1.77 23.95
C ASN A 3 -25.36 2.52 22.61
N ILE A 4 -26.01 3.69 22.61
CA ILE A 4 -26.13 4.54 21.40
C ILE A 4 -24.78 5.13 21.02
N LEU A 5 -23.99 5.55 22.02
CA LEU A 5 -22.63 6.05 21.81
C LEU A 5 -21.71 4.97 21.21
N MET A 6 -21.79 3.72 21.71
CA MET A 6 -21.01 2.62 21.14
C MET A 6 -21.40 2.34 19.69
N ILE A 7 -22.70 2.34 19.36
CA ILE A 7 -23.17 2.16 17.98
C ILE A 7 -22.66 3.29 17.07
N PHE A 8 -22.73 4.53 17.52
CA PHE A 8 -22.25 5.68 16.77
C PHE A 8 -20.74 5.63 16.51
N ILE A 9 -19.95 5.25 17.52
CA ILE A 9 -18.51 5.04 17.39
C ILE A 9 -18.21 3.91 16.40
N SER A 10 -18.93 2.78 16.47
CA SER A 10 -18.71 1.68 15.53
C SER A 10 -19.04 2.06 14.09
N VAL A 11 -20.11 2.83 13.84
CA VAL A 11 -20.43 3.32 12.49
C VAL A 11 -19.33 4.23 11.97
N LEU A 12 -18.84 5.16 12.81
CA LEU A 12 -17.72 6.04 12.45
C LEU A 12 -16.44 5.27 12.14
N VAL A 13 -16.13 4.22 12.92
CA VAL A 13 -14.95 3.38 12.69
C VAL A 13 -15.08 2.62 11.37
N VAL A 14 -16.25 2.05 11.07
CA VAL A 14 -16.49 1.35 9.79
C VAL A 14 -16.38 2.31 8.60
N SER A 15 -16.79 3.57 8.74
CA SER A 15 -16.64 4.58 7.69
C SER A 15 -15.20 4.96 7.36
N ILE A 16 -14.23 4.65 8.24
CA ILE A 16 -12.81 5.01 8.05
C ILE A 16 -11.88 3.81 7.85
N THR A 17 -12.39 2.58 7.98
CA THR A 17 -11.59 1.38 7.70
C THR A 17 -11.50 1.15 6.19
N ASN A 18 -10.28 1.20 5.66
CA ASN A 18 -9.98 0.72 4.32
C ASN A 18 -9.54 -0.75 4.41
N ALA A 19 -9.97 -1.58 3.47
CA ALA A 19 -9.45 -2.93 3.34
C ALA A 19 -7.99 -2.87 2.83
N GLN A 20 -7.14 -3.72 3.39
CA GLN A 20 -5.76 -3.94 2.91
C GLN A 20 -5.75 -5.17 2.00
N ASP A 21 -4.92 -5.15 0.98
CA ASP A 21 -4.70 -6.32 0.13
C ASP A 21 -3.34 -7.00 0.42
N ILE A 22 -3.07 -8.09 -0.29
CA ILE A 22 -1.79 -8.81 -0.14
C ILE A 22 -0.59 -7.99 -0.63
N ASN A 23 -0.80 -7.03 -1.54
CA ASN A 23 0.26 -6.14 -2.03
C ASN A 23 0.65 -5.14 -0.94
N ASP A 24 -0.30 -4.66 -0.14
CA ASP A 24 -0.04 -3.81 1.03
C ASP A 24 0.75 -4.55 2.10
N ALA A 25 0.37 -5.80 2.39
CA ALA A 25 1.12 -6.64 3.32
C ALA A 25 2.57 -6.83 2.88
N LEU A 26 2.80 -7.12 1.59
CA LEU A 26 4.15 -7.23 1.03
C LEU A 26 4.91 -5.90 1.10
N ARG A 27 4.26 -4.79 0.75
CA ARG A 27 4.84 -3.44 0.77
C ARG A 27 5.33 -3.03 2.15
N TYR A 28 4.61 -3.39 3.20
CA TYR A 28 4.99 -3.07 4.58
C TYR A 28 5.91 -4.11 5.23
N SER A 29 6.16 -5.25 4.56
CA SER A 29 7.04 -6.29 5.08
C SER A 29 8.52 -6.00 4.87
N PHE A 30 8.85 -5.06 3.98
CA PHE A 30 10.22 -4.64 3.72
C PHE A 30 10.48 -3.28 4.35
N ASP A 31 11.60 -3.18 5.07
CA ASP A 31 12.11 -1.93 5.62
C ASP A 31 13.35 -1.50 4.85
N GLU A 32 13.42 -0.21 4.50
CA GLU A 32 14.61 0.40 3.94
C GLU A 32 15.61 0.75 5.07
N ILE A 33 16.90 0.67 4.76
CA ILE A 33 17.95 1.06 5.72
C ILE A 33 18.08 2.58 5.69
N GLU A 34 17.28 3.24 6.52
CA GLU A 34 17.29 4.68 6.71
C GLU A 34 17.65 5.07 8.14
N GLY A 35 18.15 6.29 8.28
CA GLY A 35 18.57 6.85 9.56
C GLY A 35 19.67 7.89 9.40
N THR A 36 20.53 8.02 10.40
CA THR A 36 21.71 8.90 10.31
C THR A 36 22.61 8.48 9.15
N ALA A 37 23.37 9.44 8.59
CA ALA A 37 24.36 9.14 7.55
C ALA A 37 25.35 8.03 8.00
N ARG A 38 25.73 8.01 9.27
CA ARG A 38 26.59 6.98 9.85
C ARG A 38 25.90 5.62 9.92
N PHE A 39 24.65 5.59 10.36
CA PHE A 39 23.83 4.38 10.43
C PHE A 39 23.66 3.74 9.04
N LYS A 40 23.29 4.54 8.05
CA LYS A 40 23.09 4.12 6.66
C LYS A 40 24.40 3.68 5.99
N ALA A 41 25.49 4.42 6.18
CA ALA A 41 26.81 4.06 5.64
C ALA A 41 27.33 2.71 6.14
N MET A 42 26.90 2.27 7.32
CA MET A 42 27.23 0.96 7.88
C MET A 42 26.17 -0.12 7.59
N GLY A 43 25.24 0.14 6.67
CA GLY A 43 24.20 -0.82 6.29
C GLY A 43 23.28 -1.21 7.45
N GLY A 44 23.03 -0.29 8.39
CA GLY A 44 22.16 -0.53 9.55
C GLY A 44 22.77 -1.42 10.66
N ALA A 45 24.07 -1.73 10.58
CA ALA A 45 24.75 -2.61 11.54
C ALA A 45 24.82 -2.08 12.99
N PHE A 46 24.40 -0.85 13.26
CA PHE A 46 24.44 -0.27 14.62
C PHE A 46 23.42 -0.85 15.60
N GLY A 47 22.49 -1.72 15.18
CA GLY A 47 21.57 -2.39 16.10
C GLY A 47 22.28 -3.16 17.24
N ALA A 48 23.46 -3.74 16.96
CA ALA A 48 24.27 -4.43 17.95
C ALA A 48 25.30 -3.52 18.66
N LEU A 49 25.78 -2.47 17.97
CA LEU A 49 26.84 -1.59 18.47
C LEU A 49 26.32 -0.46 19.38
N GLY A 50 25.12 0.04 19.12
CA GLY A 50 24.55 1.19 19.82
C GLY A 50 25.30 2.51 19.56
N GLY A 51 25.01 3.53 20.36
CA GLY A 51 25.72 4.82 20.28
C GLY A 51 25.47 5.62 19.00
N ASP A 52 24.38 5.33 18.30
CA ASP A 52 23.82 6.11 17.19
C ASP A 52 22.33 6.34 17.44
N LEU A 53 21.79 7.49 17.02
CA LEU A 53 20.39 7.83 17.31
C LEU A 53 19.42 6.92 16.56
N SER A 54 19.73 6.51 15.33
CA SER A 54 18.89 5.56 14.59
C SER A 54 18.99 4.13 15.14
N ALA A 55 20.10 3.80 15.80
CA ALA A 55 20.24 2.51 16.47
C ALA A 55 19.25 2.34 17.64
N ILE A 56 18.81 3.44 18.26
CA ILE A 56 17.83 3.41 19.36
C ILE A 56 16.49 2.85 18.88
N ASN A 57 16.12 3.13 17.63
CA ASN A 57 14.90 2.63 17.00
C ASN A 57 14.96 1.11 16.75
N ILE A 58 16.13 0.50 16.70
CA ILE A 58 16.30 -0.96 16.54
C ILE A 58 16.50 -1.63 17.90
N ASN A 59 17.40 -1.08 18.71
CA ASN A 59 17.77 -1.59 20.01
C ASN A 59 17.89 -0.44 21.02
N PRO A 60 16.84 -0.21 21.84
CA PRO A 60 16.85 0.83 22.86
C PRO A 60 18.03 0.72 23.84
N ALA A 61 18.51 -0.49 24.18
CA ALA A 61 19.67 -0.63 25.07
C ALA A 61 20.95 0.01 24.51
N GLY A 62 21.02 0.21 23.19
CA GLY A 62 22.11 0.92 22.52
C GLY A 62 22.27 2.39 22.96
N ALA A 63 21.25 2.99 23.58
CA ALA A 63 21.37 4.34 24.16
C ALA A 63 22.33 4.40 25.35
N ALA A 64 22.49 3.30 26.11
CA ALA A 64 23.45 3.25 27.21
C ALA A 64 24.90 3.37 26.74
N VAL A 65 25.19 3.19 25.44
CA VAL A 65 26.53 3.32 24.88
C VAL A 65 26.95 4.79 24.74
N PHE A 66 26.01 5.75 24.73
CA PHE A 66 26.35 7.17 24.66
C PHE A 66 27.22 7.61 25.84
N ASN A 67 28.37 8.23 25.51
CA ASN A 67 29.30 8.79 26.47
C ASN A 67 29.14 10.30 26.64
N SER A 68 28.37 10.96 25.79
CA SER A 68 28.09 12.38 25.89
C SER A 68 26.70 12.65 25.37
N SER A 69 26.09 13.73 25.87
CA SER A 69 24.85 14.21 25.28
C SER A 69 25.11 14.65 23.84
N GLN A 70 24.24 14.24 22.92
CA GLN A 70 24.36 14.56 21.50
C GLN A 70 22.99 14.73 20.85
N ALA A 71 22.92 15.54 19.81
CA ALA A 71 21.76 15.64 18.93
C ALA A 71 22.21 15.36 17.49
N SER A 72 21.31 14.84 16.67
CA SER A 72 21.55 14.62 15.25
C SER A 72 20.33 15.02 14.43
N LEU A 73 20.64 15.48 13.23
CA LEU A 73 19.71 15.87 12.18
C LEU A 73 20.33 15.34 10.88
N SER A 74 19.59 14.55 10.12
CA SER A 74 20.03 14.08 8.81
C SER A 74 18.98 14.41 7.76
N LEU A 75 19.47 14.88 6.60
CA LEU A 75 18.68 15.08 5.40
C LEU A 75 19.06 14.01 4.39
N GLY A 76 18.07 13.43 3.73
CA GLY A 76 18.22 12.43 2.68
C GLY A 76 17.74 12.96 1.34
N VAL A 77 18.38 12.50 0.26
CA VAL A 77 17.86 12.62 -1.10
C VAL A 77 17.42 11.22 -1.53
N PHE A 78 16.14 11.08 -1.85
CA PHE A 78 15.50 9.83 -2.22
C PHE A 78 15.17 9.88 -3.70
N ASN A 79 15.78 8.99 -4.48
CA ASN A 79 15.55 8.89 -5.92
C ASN A 79 14.91 7.54 -6.23
N LYS A 80 13.84 7.56 -7.02
CA LYS A 80 13.18 6.35 -7.54
C LYS A 80 13.07 6.48 -9.04
N ASP A 81 13.77 5.58 -9.73
CA ASP A 81 13.75 5.49 -11.19
C ASP A 81 13.08 4.17 -11.58
N ASN A 82 12.03 4.27 -12.39
CA ASN A 82 11.24 3.16 -12.88
C ASN A 82 11.33 3.10 -14.39
N THR A 83 11.57 1.90 -14.92
CA THR A 83 11.42 1.60 -16.34
C THR A 83 10.39 0.49 -16.48
N VAL A 84 9.25 0.79 -17.08
CA VAL A 84 8.10 -0.11 -17.19
C VAL A 84 7.87 -0.44 -18.65
N GLY A 85 7.98 -1.73 -18.98
CA GLY A 85 7.64 -2.26 -20.30
C GLY A 85 6.26 -2.90 -20.31
N TYR A 86 5.46 -2.62 -21.34
CA TYR A 86 4.19 -3.28 -21.58
C TYR A 86 3.96 -3.43 -23.08
N PHE A 87 3.97 -4.67 -23.59
CA PHE A 87 4.00 -4.97 -25.03
C PHE A 87 5.10 -4.17 -25.76
N ASN A 88 4.71 -3.37 -26.75
CA ASN A 88 5.58 -2.50 -27.55
C ASN A 88 5.85 -1.14 -26.89
N GLY A 89 5.25 -0.85 -25.74
CA GLY A 89 5.46 0.41 -25.03
C GLY A 89 6.51 0.30 -23.94
N LEU A 90 7.29 1.36 -23.81
CA LEU A 90 8.31 1.54 -22.78
C LEU A 90 8.11 2.91 -22.16
N SER A 91 7.90 2.95 -20.85
CA SER A 91 7.76 4.18 -20.08
C SER A 91 8.86 4.28 -19.03
N THR A 92 9.30 5.50 -18.77
CA THR A 92 10.23 5.81 -17.69
C THR A 92 9.60 6.84 -16.77
N ALA A 93 9.77 6.66 -15.46
CA ALA A 93 9.36 7.61 -14.44
C ALA A 93 10.51 7.80 -13.47
N SER A 94 10.80 9.04 -13.10
CA SER A 94 11.86 9.39 -12.15
C SER A 94 11.29 10.38 -11.15
N ASN A 95 11.39 10.05 -9.87
CA ASN A 95 10.99 10.91 -8.78
C ASN A 95 12.18 11.14 -7.84
N SER A 96 12.39 12.39 -7.45
CA SER A 96 13.46 12.80 -6.54
C SER A 96 12.88 13.68 -5.45
N ASN A 97 13.11 13.30 -4.20
CA ASN A 97 12.61 14.03 -3.04
C ASN A 97 13.74 14.28 -2.03
N VAL A 98 13.72 15.47 -1.42
CA VAL A 98 14.62 15.83 -0.33
C VAL A 98 13.81 15.88 0.94
N ASP A 99 14.21 15.10 1.95
CA ASP A 99 13.46 14.99 3.19
C ASP A 99 14.36 14.93 4.43
N LEU A 100 13.80 15.37 5.56
CA LEU A 100 14.40 15.16 6.87
C LEU A 100 14.15 13.73 7.33
N ASN A 101 15.09 12.85 6.96
CA ASN A 101 14.95 11.43 7.20
C ASN A 101 15.28 11.02 8.64
N GLN A 102 16.03 11.83 9.39
CA GLN A 102 16.36 11.53 10.78
C GLN A 102 16.48 12.78 11.67
N THR A 103 15.95 12.69 12.89
CA THR A 103 16.24 13.66 13.95
C THR A 103 16.21 13.00 15.33
N GLY A 104 17.01 13.50 16.28
CA GLY A 104 16.96 12.98 17.65
C GLY A 104 17.99 13.59 18.57
N ALA A 105 17.86 13.26 19.86
CA ALA A 105 18.81 13.65 20.89
C ALA A 105 18.93 12.57 21.97
N ALA A 106 20.13 12.43 22.52
CA ALA A 106 20.45 11.62 23.68
C ALA A 106 21.09 12.51 24.75
N PHE A 107 20.60 12.43 25.98
CA PHE A 107 21.05 13.19 27.14
C PHE A 107 21.67 12.22 28.14
N VAL A 108 22.96 12.38 28.41
CA VAL A 108 23.74 11.50 29.28
C VAL A 108 23.92 12.14 30.64
N PHE A 109 23.43 11.47 31.68
CA PHE A 109 23.57 11.90 33.07
C PHE A 109 24.52 10.96 33.80
N ARG A 110 25.54 11.52 34.44
CA ARG A 110 26.55 10.77 35.20
C ARG A 110 26.38 11.03 36.69
N ASN A 111 26.50 9.97 37.46
CA ASN A 111 26.56 10.04 38.90
C ASN A 111 28.01 9.81 39.36
N TYR A 112 28.61 10.84 39.96
CA TYR A 112 29.98 10.81 40.45
C TYR A 112 30.11 10.28 41.89
N SER A 113 29.00 9.92 42.54
CA SER A 113 29.03 9.30 43.87
C SER A 113 29.56 7.87 43.81
N SER A 114 30.60 7.59 44.59
CA SER A 114 31.21 6.25 44.70
C SER A 114 30.21 5.20 45.21
N ASN A 115 29.27 5.60 46.07
CA ASN A 115 28.31 4.72 46.74
C ASN A 115 27.01 4.48 45.95
N SER A 116 26.80 5.15 44.81
CA SER A 116 25.60 4.93 43.98
C SER A 116 25.70 3.64 43.16
N PRO A 117 24.67 2.77 43.14
CA PRO A 117 24.61 1.64 42.21
C PRO A 117 24.42 2.08 40.76
N TRP A 118 23.88 3.29 40.53
CA TRP A 118 23.65 3.86 39.21
C TRP A 118 24.77 4.85 38.90
N LYS A 119 25.64 4.53 37.95
CA LYS A 119 26.78 5.38 37.56
C LYS A 119 26.45 6.31 36.39
N LYS A 120 25.55 5.88 35.51
CA LYS A 120 25.13 6.62 34.32
C LYS A 120 23.70 6.22 33.97
N PHE A 121 22.92 7.17 33.48
CA PHE A 121 21.68 6.90 32.76
C PHE A 121 21.57 7.83 31.56
N VAL A 122 20.81 7.41 30.56
CA VAL A 122 20.61 8.12 29.30
C VAL A 122 19.12 8.26 29.04
N LEU A 123 18.69 9.49 28.75
CA LEU A 123 17.36 9.77 28.21
C LEU A 123 17.51 10.11 26.74
N SER A 124 16.70 9.50 25.86
CA SER A 124 16.81 9.76 24.43
C SER A 124 15.48 9.77 23.72
N ILE A 125 15.41 10.59 22.68
CA ILE A 125 14.34 10.63 21.69
C ILE A 125 14.98 10.50 20.31
N ALA A 126 14.43 9.64 19.46
CA ALA A 126 14.90 9.46 18.09
C ALA A 126 13.73 9.24 17.15
N TYR A 127 13.78 9.90 16.00
CA TYR A 127 12.86 9.76 14.89
C TYR A 127 13.64 9.39 13.63
N ASP A 128 13.22 8.31 12.96
CA ASP A 128 13.71 7.92 11.63
C ASP A 128 12.51 7.74 10.69
N ARG A 129 12.58 8.27 9.48
CA ARG A 129 11.74 7.83 8.36
C ARG A 129 12.39 6.59 7.74
N PHE A 130 11.71 5.46 7.74
CA PHE A 130 12.30 4.17 7.33
C PHE A 130 11.64 3.49 6.12
N ASN A 131 10.53 4.03 5.61
CA ASN A 131 9.98 3.63 4.31
C ASN A 131 9.39 4.83 3.56
N ASP A 132 9.59 4.86 2.25
CA ASP A 132 8.96 5.82 1.33
C ASP A 132 8.01 5.10 0.37
N PHE A 133 6.73 5.49 0.35
CA PHE A 133 5.72 4.94 -0.57
C PHE A 133 5.32 5.91 -1.68
N ASP A 134 5.95 7.08 -1.78
CA ASP A 134 5.77 7.98 -2.91
C ASP A 134 6.35 7.31 -4.17
N HIS A 135 5.47 6.91 -5.07
CA HIS A 135 5.83 6.10 -6.23
C HIS A 135 4.75 6.24 -7.29
N ASP A 136 5.14 6.74 -8.46
CA ASP A 136 4.32 6.79 -9.65
C ASP A 136 5.01 6.15 -10.85
N TRP A 137 4.22 5.47 -11.69
CA TRP A 137 4.66 4.96 -12.97
C TRP A 137 3.46 4.66 -13.88
N VAL A 138 3.73 4.52 -15.17
CA VAL A 138 2.72 4.22 -16.18
C VAL A 138 3.16 3.01 -16.99
N ALA A 139 2.30 2.00 -17.09
CA ALA A 139 2.42 0.98 -18.13
C ALA A 139 1.52 1.38 -19.30
N ASN A 140 2.08 1.46 -20.50
CA ASN A 140 1.29 1.68 -21.71
C ASN A 140 1.84 0.85 -22.85
N GLY A 141 0.97 0.45 -23.77
CA GLY A 141 1.33 -0.36 -24.92
C GLY A 141 0.10 -0.83 -25.68
N THR A 142 0.34 -1.46 -26.82
CA THR A 142 -0.68 -1.99 -27.71
C THR A 142 -0.75 -3.51 -27.55
N ASN A 143 -1.86 -4.00 -27.02
CA ASN A 143 -2.13 -5.41 -26.82
C ASN A 143 -2.83 -5.99 -28.07
N PRO A 144 -2.19 -6.90 -28.83
CA PRO A 144 -2.80 -7.43 -30.05
C PRO A 144 -3.87 -8.51 -29.77
N ASN A 145 -3.90 -9.06 -28.56
CA ASN A 145 -4.62 -10.30 -28.27
C ASN A 145 -5.84 -10.10 -27.37
N ASN A 146 -5.77 -9.20 -26.39
CA ASN A 146 -6.81 -9.03 -25.39
C ASN A 146 -7.30 -7.58 -25.31
N SER A 147 -8.60 -7.44 -25.15
CA SER A 147 -9.37 -6.21 -25.02
C SER A 147 -10.11 -6.19 -23.69
N ILE A 148 -10.86 -5.10 -23.43
CA ILE A 148 -11.79 -5.06 -22.32
C ILE A 148 -12.95 -6.05 -22.49
N GLY A 149 -13.30 -6.42 -23.73
CA GLY A 149 -14.32 -7.43 -24.00
C GLY A 149 -13.93 -8.80 -23.48
N ASP A 150 -12.66 -9.18 -23.64
CA ASP A 150 -12.14 -10.46 -23.15
C ASP A 150 -12.20 -10.57 -21.62
N TYR A 151 -12.02 -9.46 -20.90
CA TYR A 151 -12.19 -9.40 -19.45
C TYR A 151 -13.62 -9.78 -19.04
N PHE A 152 -14.64 -9.14 -19.62
CA PHE A 152 -16.03 -9.43 -19.29
C PHE A 152 -16.47 -10.80 -19.78
N LEU A 153 -16.03 -11.19 -20.98
CA LEU A 153 -16.31 -12.49 -21.57
C LEU A 153 -15.79 -13.64 -20.69
N GLN A 154 -14.60 -13.49 -20.10
CA GLN A 154 -14.03 -14.48 -19.20
C GLN A 154 -14.90 -14.73 -17.96
N TYR A 155 -15.57 -13.70 -17.44
CA TYR A 155 -16.47 -13.83 -16.30
C TYR A 155 -17.85 -14.35 -16.68
N ALA A 156 -18.35 -14.02 -17.88
CA ALA A 156 -19.67 -14.43 -18.34
C ALA A 156 -19.72 -15.87 -18.83
N GLN A 157 -18.64 -16.39 -19.41
CA GLN A 157 -18.64 -17.72 -20.00
C GLN A 157 -19.00 -18.81 -18.96
N GLY A 158 -20.10 -19.53 -19.21
CA GLY A 158 -20.61 -20.57 -18.32
C GLY A 158 -21.60 -20.10 -17.26
N GLN A 159 -21.86 -18.79 -17.12
CA GLN A 159 -22.92 -18.23 -16.27
C GLN A 159 -24.24 -18.21 -17.05
N ARG A 160 -25.38 -18.37 -16.38
CA ARG A 160 -26.68 -18.25 -17.07
C ARG A 160 -27.06 -16.79 -17.28
N LEU A 161 -27.83 -16.48 -18.32
CA LEU A 161 -28.22 -15.11 -18.64
C LEU A 161 -29.01 -14.46 -17.50
N ASP A 162 -29.97 -15.19 -16.92
CA ASP A 162 -30.78 -14.73 -15.78
C ASP A 162 -29.97 -14.52 -14.48
N GLU A 163 -28.74 -15.01 -14.42
CA GLU A 163 -27.81 -14.81 -13.29
C GLU A 163 -26.91 -13.59 -13.48
N ILE A 164 -26.95 -12.96 -14.66
CA ILE A 164 -26.10 -11.82 -15.05
C ILE A 164 -26.86 -10.70 -15.77
N SER A 165 -28.19 -10.68 -15.74
CA SER A 165 -29.03 -9.64 -16.37
C SER A 165 -30.05 -9.08 -15.38
N ALA A 166 -30.54 -7.86 -15.59
CA ALA A 166 -31.63 -7.31 -14.79
C ALA A 166 -33.00 -7.90 -15.19
N PHE A 167 -33.85 -8.24 -14.21
CA PHE A 167 -35.21 -8.72 -14.51
C PHE A 167 -36.18 -7.58 -14.86
N PRO A 168 -37.30 -7.88 -15.55
CA PRO A 168 -38.32 -6.89 -15.86
C PRO A 168 -38.87 -6.20 -14.60
N GLY A 169 -38.64 -4.89 -14.50
CA GLY A 169 -39.11 -4.06 -13.39
C GLY A 169 -38.07 -3.79 -12.30
N GLU A 170 -36.87 -4.36 -12.39
CA GLU A 170 -35.74 -4.04 -11.53
C GLU A 170 -34.94 -2.85 -12.05
N THR A 171 -34.31 -2.10 -11.16
CA THR A 171 -33.27 -1.15 -11.54
C THR A 171 -31.91 -1.85 -11.68
N ILE A 172 -31.03 -1.31 -12.54
CA ILE A 172 -29.66 -1.85 -12.72
C ILE A 172 -28.89 -1.93 -11.39
N SER A 173 -29.09 -0.97 -10.48
CA SER A 173 -28.42 -0.97 -9.18
C SER A 173 -28.94 -2.05 -8.24
N GLU A 174 -30.25 -2.33 -8.26
CA GLU A 174 -30.84 -3.43 -7.50
C GLU A 174 -30.33 -4.77 -8.03
N ALA A 175 -30.44 -5.01 -9.34
CA ALA A 175 -29.95 -6.23 -9.98
C ALA A 175 -28.46 -6.47 -9.71
N TYR A 176 -27.61 -5.45 -9.89
CA TYR A 176 -26.17 -5.54 -9.61
C TYR A 176 -25.87 -5.93 -8.15
N SER A 177 -26.62 -5.35 -7.21
CA SER A 177 -26.45 -5.64 -5.77
C SER A 177 -26.91 -7.04 -5.43
N GLU A 178 -28.06 -7.47 -5.95
CA GLU A 178 -28.62 -8.80 -5.70
C GLU A 178 -27.77 -9.90 -6.32
N ILE A 179 -27.36 -9.76 -7.58
CA ILE A 179 -26.45 -10.69 -8.27
C ILE A 179 -25.14 -10.85 -7.48
N GLY A 180 -24.58 -9.74 -6.97
CA GLY A 180 -23.41 -9.78 -6.11
C GLY A 180 -23.62 -10.52 -4.80
N SER A 181 -24.81 -10.41 -4.21
CA SER A 181 -25.15 -11.09 -2.98
C SER A 181 -25.41 -12.59 -3.17
N PHE A 182 -26.06 -12.97 -4.28
CA PHE A 182 -26.46 -14.37 -4.53
C PHE A 182 -25.36 -15.18 -5.21
N TYR A 183 -24.69 -14.62 -6.21
CA TYR A 183 -23.74 -15.34 -7.07
C TYR A 183 -22.29 -14.88 -6.90
N GLY A 184 -22.09 -13.62 -6.49
CA GLY A 184 -20.77 -13.07 -6.15
C GLY A 184 -20.14 -12.19 -7.22
N PHE A 185 -18.86 -11.87 -7.01
CA PHE A 185 -18.12 -10.89 -7.81
C PHE A 185 -18.04 -11.24 -9.30
N GLY A 186 -17.90 -12.53 -9.64
CA GLY A 186 -17.81 -12.98 -11.04
C GLY A 186 -19.05 -12.60 -11.86
N ASN A 187 -20.23 -12.93 -11.35
CA ASN A 187 -21.50 -12.60 -11.99
C ASN A 187 -21.74 -11.08 -12.05
N GLN A 188 -21.29 -10.32 -11.04
CA GLN A 188 -21.30 -8.86 -11.12
C GLN A 188 -20.44 -8.32 -12.27
N GLN A 189 -19.25 -8.90 -12.51
CA GLN A 189 -18.43 -8.49 -13.65
C GLN A 189 -19.14 -8.84 -14.97
N ALA A 190 -19.65 -10.07 -15.10
CA ALA A 190 -20.41 -10.49 -16.28
C ALA A 190 -21.63 -9.57 -16.55
N PHE A 191 -22.38 -9.23 -15.51
CA PHE A 191 -23.52 -8.32 -15.58
C PHE A 191 -23.13 -6.94 -16.11
N LEU A 192 -22.04 -6.35 -15.62
CA LEU A 192 -21.56 -5.06 -16.11
C LEU A 192 -21.19 -5.15 -17.60
N GLY A 193 -20.60 -6.26 -18.04
CA GLY A 193 -20.29 -6.50 -19.45
C GLY A 193 -21.54 -6.59 -20.32
N TYR A 194 -22.55 -7.33 -19.87
CA TYR A 194 -23.82 -7.53 -20.58
C TYR A 194 -24.65 -6.23 -20.64
N GLU A 195 -24.91 -5.59 -19.51
CA GLU A 195 -25.73 -4.36 -19.44
C GLU A 195 -25.06 -3.14 -20.10
N SER A 196 -23.74 -3.21 -20.36
CA SER A 196 -23.01 -2.20 -21.15
C SER A 196 -22.86 -2.56 -22.62
N PHE A 197 -23.46 -3.68 -23.08
CA PHE A 197 -23.38 -4.20 -24.45
C PHE A 197 -21.95 -4.48 -24.93
N ILE A 198 -21.02 -4.73 -23.99
CA ILE A 198 -19.66 -5.15 -24.32
C ILE A 198 -19.66 -6.62 -24.74
N ILE A 199 -20.53 -7.43 -24.12
CA ILE A 199 -20.77 -8.83 -24.48
C ILE A 199 -22.25 -9.06 -24.74
N ASP A 200 -22.55 -9.97 -25.65
CA ASP A 200 -23.90 -10.42 -25.95
C ASP A 200 -24.03 -11.94 -25.77
N PRO A 201 -25.17 -12.44 -25.27
CA PRO A 201 -25.45 -13.87 -25.26
C PRO A 201 -25.60 -14.38 -26.70
N VAL A 202 -25.26 -15.65 -26.93
CA VAL A 202 -25.49 -16.28 -28.23
C VAL A 202 -26.99 -16.48 -28.46
N ASP A 203 -27.72 -16.87 -27.42
CA ASP A 203 -29.17 -17.01 -27.43
C ASP A 203 -29.80 -16.12 -26.34
N ASP A 204 -30.83 -15.37 -26.70
CA ASP A 204 -31.57 -14.50 -25.76
C ASP A 204 -32.61 -15.33 -24.96
N THR A 205 -32.08 -16.24 -24.14
CA THR A 205 -32.84 -17.15 -23.28
C THR A 205 -32.15 -17.28 -21.93
N ASP A 206 -32.93 -17.46 -20.86
CA ASP A 206 -32.42 -17.58 -19.49
C ASP A 206 -31.43 -18.76 -19.32
N GLU A 207 -31.53 -19.80 -20.15
CA GLU A 207 -30.62 -20.95 -20.12
C GLU A 207 -29.31 -20.73 -20.89
N ASN A 208 -29.14 -19.62 -21.60
CA ASN A 208 -27.91 -19.34 -22.33
C ASN A 208 -26.71 -19.26 -21.38
N THR A 209 -25.60 -19.91 -21.77
CA THR A 209 -24.33 -19.89 -21.03
C THR A 209 -23.13 -19.50 -21.89
N VAL A 210 -23.37 -19.13 -23.14
CA VAL A 210 -22.35 -18.79 -24.13
C VAL A 210 -22.50 -17.34 -24.53
N TYR A 211 -21.38 -16.62 -24.56
CA TYR A 211 -21.36 -15.20 -24.83
C TYR A 211 -20.34 -14.89 -25.90
N THR A 212 -20.50 -13.76 -26.56
CA THR A 212 -19.57 -13.21 -27.53
C THR A 212 -19.25 -11.77 -27.18
N SER A 213 -18.04 -11.33 -27.52
CA SER A 213 -17.65 -9.92 -27.33
C SER A 213 -18.06 -9.09 -28.55
N ASN A 214 -18.73 -7.97 -28.30
CA ASN A 214 -19.01 -6.95 -29.31
C ASN A 214 -17.80 -6.08 -29.64
N ILE A 215 -16.72 -6.18 -28.85
CA ILE A 215 -15.46 -5.51 -29.13
C ILE A 215 -14.76 -6.26 -30.26
N SER A 216 -14.87 -5.71 -31.47
CA SER A 216 -14.13 -6.17 -32.65
C SER A 216 -12.86 -5.35 -32.86
N GLY A 217 -11.80 -6.00 -33.31
CA GLY A 217 -10.56 -5.33 -33.70
C GLY A 217 -9.32 -6.13 -33.37
N THR A 218 -8.18 -5.57 -33.75
CA THR A 218 -6.86 -6.02 -33.30
C THR A 218 -6.12 -4.80 -32.78
N ASN A 219 -5.11 -5.00 -31.91
CA ASN A 219 -4.24 -3.94 -31.41
C ASN A 219 -4.92 -2.90 -30.52
N PHE A 220 -5.25 -3.30 -29.29
CA PHE A 220 -5.89 -2.45 -28.29
C PHE A 220 -4.87 -1.62 -27.51
N ASN A 221 -4.98 -0.30 -27.58
CA ASN A 221 -4.15 0.58 -26.76
C ASN A 221 -4.60 0.52 -25.30
N GLN A 222 -3.69 0.13 -24.42
CA GLN A 222 -3.93 -0.03 -23.01
C GLN A 222 -2.98 0.86 -22.23
N ARG A 223 -3.50 1.46 -21.16
CA ARG A 223 -2.75 2.32 -20.26
C ARG A 223 -3.19 2.04 -18.82
N TYR A 224 -2.23 1.71 -17.98
CA TYR A 224 -2.38 1.58 -16.55
C TYR A 224 -1.51 2.63 -15.87
N VAL A 225 -2.09 3.36 -14.91
CA VAL A 225 -1.40 4.39 -14.14
C VAL A 225 -1.40 3.94 -12.70
N TYR A 226 -0.21 3.87 -12.12
CA TYR A 226 -0.02 3.60 -10.71
C TYR A 226 0.51 4.86 -10.04
N ALA A 227 -0.10 5.21 -8.90
CA ALA A 227 0.38 6.28 -8.05
C ALA A 227 0.10 5.92 -6.59
N SER A 228 1.13 6.00 -5.75
CA SER A 228 1.01 5.91 -4.29
C SER A 228 1.75 7.06 -3.62
N ARG A 229 1.34 7.38 -2.39
CA ARG A 229 1.94 8.43 -1.57
C ARG A 229 2.03 7.96 -0.13
N GLY A 230 2.93 8.58 0.64
CA GLY A 230 3.06 8.37 2.07
C GLY A 230 4.45 7.86 2.46
N TYR A 231 4.68 7.75 3.76
CA TYR A 231 5.91 7.22 4.34
C TYR A 231 5.62 6.60 5.70
N ASN A 232 6.52 5.74 6.19
CA ASN A 232 6.50 5.30 7.58
C ASN A 232 7.66 5.94 8.36
N GLY A 233 7.32 6.47 9.53
CA GLY A 233 8.27 7.01 10.49
C GLY A 233 8.22 6.24 11.80
N LYS A 234 9.38 6.10 12.45
CA LYS A 234 9.53 5.45 13.75
C LYS A 234 10.02 6.47 14.76
N LEU A 235 9.24 6.65 15.83
CA LEU A 235 9.59 7.48 16.96
C LEU A 235 9.86 6.59 18.18
N ALA A 236 11.03 6.74 18.77
CA ALA A 236 11.42 6.06 20.01
C ALA A 236 11.70 7.08 21.11
N PHE A 237 11.16 6.78 22.30
CA PHE A 237 11.55 7.39 23.57
C PHE A 237 12.17 6.31 24.44
N ASN A 238 13.25 6.63 25.12
CA ASN A 238 14.03 5.63 25.82
C ASN A 238 14.74 6.19 27.05
N PHE A 239 14.87 5.31 28.05
CA PHE A 239 15.65 5.46 29.26
C PHE A 239 16.52 4.22 29.43
N ALA A 240 17.84 4.40 29.49
CA ALA A 240 18.81 3.31 29.56
C ALA A 240 19.92 3.59 30.59
#